data_AF-A0A921JPY4-F1
#
_entry.id   AF-A0A921JPY4-F1
#
_cell.length_a   1.000
_cell.length_b   1.000
_cell.length_c   1.000
_cell.angle_alpha   90.00
_cell.angle_beta   90.00
_cell.angle_gamma   90.00
#
_symmetry.space_group_name_H-M   'P 1'
#
loop_
_entity.id
_entity.type
_entity.pdbx_description
1 polymer ?
#
loop_
_entity_poly.entity_id
_entity_poly.type
_entity_poly.pdbx_seq_one_letter_code
_entity_poly.pdbx_strand_id
1 'polypeptide(L)'
;MPVTRRLALAAMTLGLAGCATSPVVNGRPAVAPTPPEPEPPVQDPLVAAAASAVTALRATLGAVAAPDFAAGPVWIEAAQQQCEAHLSRLMVPDPLSAEPQDQFPPLSTPPTAATLDDSSLGAQVDATTAALNAAGAAQDGSDLRLLLASAATATLALKRPVAAPIAGEAAPRRMQPTTIAASAPIALGHAWALIYGYDVGIGRLPRKDPLRSLGTDRLSAVKRRRNELRGLLTGEPPAQPAAFELPTAMNTVESIREGWAVLEQNLLNGYARLVSADSNPIWRQRMLDQVGAVQALGAPLPHWPGWVA
;
A
#
# COMPACT_ATOMS: atom_id res chain seq x y z
N MET A 1 -25.66 -56.39 59.77
CA MET A 1 -24.96 -57.39 58.93
C MET A 1 -24.84 -56.84 57.51
N PRO A 2 -23.72 -56.97 56.81
CA PRO A 2 -22.34 -56.97 57.26
C PRO A 2 -21.53 -55.81 56.64
N VAL A 3 -20.49 -55.46 57.38
CA VAL A 3 -19.37 -54.64 56.97
C VAL A 3 -18.42 -55.50 56.12
N THR A 4 -17.93 -54.95 55.01
CA THR A 4 -16.68 -55.38 54.33
C THR A 4 -15.89 -54.12 53.99
N ARG A 5 -15.08 -53.56 54.90
CA ARG A 5 -13.67 -53.90 55.18
C ARG A 5 -12.86 -54.16 53.89
N ARG A 6 -12.27 -53.09 53.33
CA ARG A 6 -10.82 -52.97 53.05
C ARG A 6 -10.54 -51.64 52.33
N LEU A 7 -9.86 -50.73 53.05
CA LEU A 7 -8.99 -49.64 52.57
C LEU A 7 -9.66 -48.59 51.65
N ALA A 8 -9.88 -47.33 52.06
CA ALA A 8 -8.89 -46.46 52.67
C ALA A 8 -9.53 -45.39 53.58
N LEU A 9 -9.43 -45.64 54.90
CA LEU A 9 -8.96 -44.65 55.88
C LEU A 9 -7.59 -44.12 55.37
N ALA A 10 -7.11 -42.90 55.58
CA ALA A 10 -7.44 -41.75 56.41
C ALA A 10 -6.58 -40.58 55.82
N ALA A 11 -6.73 -39.29 56.10
CA ALA A 11 -7.43 -38.53 57.09
C ALA A 11 -7.59 -37.12 56.51
N MET A 12 -8.78 -36.53 56.61
CA MET A 12 -8.85 -35.09 56.88
C MET A 12 -8.60 -34.93 58.37
N THR A 13 -7.66 -34.07 58.77
CA THR A 13 -7.89 -32.96 59.72
C THR A 13 -6.59 -32.26 60.13
N LEU A 14 -6.56 -30.96 59.89
CA LEU A 14 -6.05 -29.87 60.74
C LEU A 14 -4.54 -29.73 61.01
N GLY A 15 -4.01 -28.56 60.63
CA GLY A 15 -2.76 -27.96 61.10
C GLY A 15 -2.40 -26.73 60.25
N LEU A 16 -2.98 -25.56 60.54
CA LEU A 16 -2.30 -24.42 61.21
C LEU A 16 -0.94 -24.03 60.58
N ALA A 17 -0.94 -22.86 59.95
CA ALA A 17 0.17 -21.90 59.83
C ALA A 17 1.59 -22.47 59.73
N GLY A 18 2.06 -22.63 58.50
CA GLY A 18 3.49 -22.62 58.18
C GLY A 18 3.75 -21.50 57.19
N CYS A 19 4.18 -20.34 57.67
CA CYS A 19 4.94 -19.39 56.85
C CYS A 19 6.17 -20.17 56.37
N ALA A 20 6.14 -20.69 55.15
CA ALA A 20 7.34 -21.19 54.52
C ALA A 20 8.30 -20.01 54.45
N THR A 21 9.39 -20.09 55.22
CA THR A 21 10.50 -19.15 55.15
C THR A 21 10.88 -19.00 53.68
N SER A 22 10.80 -17.77 53.19
CA SER A 22 11.34 -17.36 51.90
C SER A 22 12.69 -18.05 51.70
N PRO A 23 12.96 -18.70 50.56
CA PRO A 23 14.23 -19.38 50.36
C PRO A 23 15.35 -18.35 50.54
N VAL A 24 16.10 -18.49 51.63
CA VAL A 24 17.28 -17.66 51.88
C VAL A 24 18.33 -18.13 50.88
N VAL A 25 18.53 -17.34 49.83
CA VAL A 25 19.64 -17.50 48.90
C VAL A 25 20.92 -17.13 49.66
N ASN A 26 21.54 -18.13 50.29
CA ASN A 26 22.85 -17.97 50.92
C ASN A 26 23.93 -18.00 49.83
N GLY A 27 24.17 -16.81 49.30
CA GLY A 27 25.23 -16.51 48.35
C GLY A 27 25.13 -15.04 48.01
N ARG A 28 26.26 -14.34 47.95
CA ARG A 28 26.30 -12.97 47.42
C ARG A 28 25.56 -13.00 46.09
N PRO A 29 24.50 -12.19 45.86
CA PRO A 29 23.78 -12.21 44.61
C PRO A 29 24.81 -12.10 43.49
N ALA A 30 24.94 -13.15 42.68
CA ALA A 30 25.70 -13.02 41.46
C ALA A 30 25.02 -11.88 40.72
N VAL A 31 25.76 -10.79 40.47
CA VAL A 31 25.26 -9.69 39.64
C VAL A 31 24.76 -10.38 38.38
N ALA A 32 23.44 -10.34 38.17
CA ALA A 32 22.86 -10.90 36.97
C ALA A 32 23.63 -10.28 35.81
N PRO A 33 24.18 -11.07 34.87
CA PRO A 33 24.87 -10.50 33.74
C PRO A 33 23.93 -9.49 33.11
N THR A 34 24.38 -8.24 33.01
CA THR A 34 23.61 -7.19 32.36
C THR A 34 23.17 -7.75 31.02
N PRO A 35 21.86 -7.83 30.72
CA PRO A 35 21.42 -8.26 29.41
C PRO A 35 22.21 -7.45 28.38
N PRO A 36 22.81 -8.09 27.35
CA PRO A 36 23.47 -7.34 26.30
C PRO A 36 22.47 -6.29 25.80
N GLU A 37 22.94 -5.05 25.70
CA GLU A 37 22.13 -3.97 25.17
C GLU A 37 21.63 -4.39 23.78
N PRO A 38 20.34 -4.24 23.46
CA PRO A 38 19.83 -4.59 22.15
C PRO A 38 20.63 -3.81 21.11
N GLU A 39 21.19 -4.50 20.11
CA GLU A 39 21.86 -3.81 19.01
C GLU A 39 20.88 -2.81 18.37
N PRO A 40 21.35 -1.59 18.04
CA PRO A 40 20.48 -0.61 17.41
C PRO A 40 19.96 -1.18 16.09
N PRO A 41 18.70 -0.91 15.71
CA PRO A 41 18.16 -1.38 14.45
C PRO A 41 19.01 -0.87 13.29
N VAL A 42 19.21 -1.72 12.28
CA VAL A 42 19.93 -1.35 11.04
C VAL A 42 18.91 -1.33 9.90
N GLN A 43 18.91 -0.24 9.14
CA GLN A 43 18.01 -0.09 8.01
C GLN A 43 18.41 -1.02 6.85
N ASP A 44 17.43 -1.65 6.21
CA ASP A 44 17.64 -2.40 4.98
C ASP A 44 18.27 -1.50 3.88
N PRO A 45 19.37 -1.92 3.22
CA PRO A 45 20.07 -1.07 2.25
C PRO A 45 19.22 -0.63 1.06
N LEU A 46 18.30 -1.46 0.58
CA LEU A 46 17.43 -1.12 -0.55
C LEU A 46 16.32 -0.16 -0.11
N VAL A 47 15.77 -0.33 1.10
CA VAL A 47 14.83 0.62 1.70
C VAL A 47 15.51 1.97 1.94
N ALA A 48 16.75 1.96 2.40
CA ALA A 48 17.53 3.16 2.62
C ALA A 48 17.86 3.89 1.31
N ALA A 49 18.20 3.16 0.24
CA ALA A 49 18.36 3.70 -1.10
C ALA A 49 17.04 4.31 -1.64
N ALA A 50 15.91 3.64 -1.40
CA ALA A 50 14.60 4.17 -1.78
C ALA A 50 14.25 5.46 -1.02
N ALA A 51 14.53 5.52 0.30
CA ALA A 51 14.34 6.73 1.10
C ALA A 51 15.24 7.88 0.63
N SER A 52 16.49 7.59 0.23
CA SER A 52 17.39 8.57 -0.38
C SER A 52 16.83 9.11 -1.69
N ALA A 53 16.28 8.25 -2.56
CA ALA A 53 15.65 8.67 -3.80
C ALA A 53 14.41 9.55 -3.56
N VAL A 54 13.57 9.24 -2.56
CA VAL A 54 12.43 10.07 -2.16
C VAL A 54 12.90 11.41 -1.59
N THR A 55 13.99 11.43 -0.81
CA THR A 55 14.60 12.67 -0.31
C THR A 55 15.08 13.56 -1.45
N ALA A 56 15.75 12.97 -2.46
CA ALA A 56 16.16 13.68 -3.66
C ALA A 56 14.95 14.21 -4.45
N LEU A 57 13.88 13.43 -4.60
CA LEU A 57 12.64 13.88 -5.24
C LEU A 57 12.00 15.07 -4.51
N ARG A 58 11.95 15.03 -3.17
CA ARG A 58 11.45 16.14 -2.35
C ARG A 58 12.30 17.40 -2.54
N ALA A 59 13.63 17.25 -2.57
CA ALA A 59 14.54 18.36 -2.83
C ALA A 59 14.34 18.93 -4.24
N THR A 60 14.16 18.07 -5.25
CA THR A 60 13.78 18.46 -6.61
C THR A 60 12.49 19.27 -6.59
N LEU A 61 11.42 18.76 -5.99
CA LEU A 61 10.15 19.49 -5.89
C LEU A 61 10.29 20.86 -5.18
N GLY A 62 11.15 20.97 -4.17
CA GLY A 62 11.41 22.24 -3.47
C GLY A 62 12.28 23.24 -4.24
N ALA A 63 13.02 22.78 -5.25
CA ALA A 63 13.82 23.63 -6.12
C ALA A 63 13.02 24.15 -7.34
N VAL A 64 11.81 23.63 -7.57
CA VAL A 64 10.94 24.11 -8.64
C VAL A 64 10.50 25.54 -8.33
N ALA A 65 10.89 26.49 -9.19
CA ALA A 65 10.36 27.84 -9.13
C ALA A 65 8.86 27.81 -9.51
N ALA A 66 7.99 28.00 -8.52
CA ALA A 66 6.54 27.96 -8.67
C ALA A 66 5.92 28.80 -9.81
N PRO A 67 6.49 29.94 -10.28
CA PRO A 67 5.87 30.75 -11.33
C PRO A 67 5.86 30.10 -12.73
N ASP A 68 6.82 29.24 -13.03
CA ASP A 68 7.06 28.73 -14.40
C ASP A 68 6.64 27.26 -14.58
N PHE A 69 6.26 26.57 -13.50
CA PHE A 69 5.86 25.17 -13.54
C PHE A 69 4.36 25.04 -13.82
N ALA A 70 4.00 24.32 -14.89
CA ALA A 70 2.63 24.23 -15.39
C ALA A 70 1.61 23.70 -14.37
N ALA A 71 2.04 22.90 -13.38
CA ALA A 71 1.17 22.38 -12.34
C ALA A 71 0.81 23.41 -11.24
N GLY A 72 1.59 24.48 -11.13
CA GLY A 72 1.44 25.51 -10.10
C GLY A 72 1.83 25.07 -8.68
N PRO A 73 1.76 26.00 -7.71
CA PRO A 73 2.26 25.81 -6.34
C PRO A 73 1.47 24.77 -5.53
N VAL A 74 0.14 24.68 -5.72
CA VAL A 74 -0.72 23.75 -4.97
C VAL A 74 -0.33 22.29 -5.25
N TRP A 75 -0.02 21.97 -6.51
CA TRP A 75 0.41 20.63 -6.87
C TRP A 75 1.79 20.30 -6.29
N ILE A 76 2.73 21.25 -6.34
CA ILE A 76 4.09 21.08 -5.78
C ILE A 76 4.00 20.82 -4.27
N GLU A 77 3.21 21.61 -3.55
CA GLU A 77 3.01 21.44 -2.11
C GLU A 77 2.45 20.05 -1.79
N ALA A 78 1.42 19.61 -2.51
CA ALA A 78 0.85 18.27 -2.35
C ALA A 78 1.86 17.15 -2.65
N ALA A 79 2.68 17.31 -3.69
CA ALA A 79 3.73 16.35 -4.03
C ALA A 79 4.84 16.29 -2.94
N GLN A 80 5.18 17.42 -2.33
CA GLN A 80 6.10 17.47 -1.19
C GLN A 80 5.50 16.79 0.05
N GLN A 81 4.21 17.01 0.33
CA GLN A 81 3.48 16.32 1.41
C GLN A 81 3.44 14.80 1.20
N GLN A 82 3.26 14.34 -0.05
CA GLN A 82 3.38 12.92 -0.38
C GLN A 82 4.78 12.37 -0.06
N CYS A 83 5.84 13.07 -0.48
CA CYS A 83 7.22 12.65 -0.19
C CYS A 83 7.49 12.59 1.32
N GLU A 84 6.98 13.56 2.08
CA GLU A 84 7.07 13.57 3.54
C GLU A 84 6.35 12.37 4.15
N ALA A 85 5.13 12.06 3.67
CA ALA A 85 4.39 10.89 4.11
C ALA A 85 5.20 9.60 3.85
N HIS A 86 5.83 9.47 2.68
CA HIS A 86 6.68 8.32 2.35
C HIS A 86 7.91 8.23 3.26
N LEU A 87 8.65 9.33 3.45
CA LEU A 87 9.83 9.37 4.32
C LEU A 87 9.51 9.05 5.77
N SER A 88 8.37 9.52 6.28
CA SER A 88 7.92 9.22 7.66
C SER A 88 7.76 7.73 7.93
N ARG A 89 7.54 6.91 6.89
CA ARG A 89 7.50 5.45 6.98
C ARG A 89 8.85 4.83 6.67
N LEU A 90 9.52 5.24 5.60
CA LEU A 90 10.76 4.60 5.16
C LEU A 90 11.94 4.83 6.11
N MET A 91 11.91 5.88 6.92
CA MET A 91 13.01 6.27 7.82
C MET A 91 12.86 5.76 9.25
N VAL A 92 11.93 4.85 9.54
CA VAL A 92 11.77 4.25 10.88
C VAL A 92 12.02 2.73 10.85
N PRO A 93 12.41 2.11 11.99
CA PRO A 93 12.67 0.66 12.06
C PRO A 93 11.48 -0.22 11.68
N ASP A 94 10.27 0.09 12.17
CA ASP A 94 9.02 -0.57 11.78
C ASP A 94 8.08 0.40 11.06
N PRO A 95 8.07 0.43 9.72
CA PRO A 95 7.23 1.35 8.95
C PRO A 95 5.73 1.08 9.09
N LEU A 96 5.32 -0.09 9.59
CA LEU A 96 3.92 -0.49 9.71
C LEU A 96 3.36 -0.29 11.12
N SER A 97 4.22 0.13 12.06
CA SER A 97 3.82 0.45 13.43
C SER A 97 2.97 1.73 13.47
N ALA A 98 2.07 1.78 14.45
CA ALA A 98 1.36 3.00 14.83
C ALA A 98 2.13 3.83 15.86
N GLU A 99 3.13 3.23 16.52
CA GLU A 99 3.89 3.88 17.59
C GLU A 99 4.97 4.82 17.01
N PRO A 100 5.21 5.98 17.66
CA PRO A 100 6.35 6.83 17.35
C PRO A 100 7.66 6.08 17.53
N GLN A 101 8.59 6.29 16.60
CA GLN A 101 9.90 5.65 16.59
C GLN A 101 10.96 6.67 16.22
N ASP A 102 12.17 6.46 16.74
CA ASP A 102 13.32 7.24 16.33
C ASP A 102 13.66 6.95 14.86
N GLN A 103 13.95 8.02 14.13
CA GLN A 103 14.29 7.91 12.72
C GLN A 103 15.75 7.48 12.53
N PHE A 104 15.99 6.70 11.48
CA PHE A 104 17.34 6.46 10.99
C PHE A 104 18.00 7.78 10.56
N PRO A 105 19.32 7.92 10.75
CA PRO A 105 20.04 9.09 10.25
C PRO A 105 19.95 9.14 8.71
N PRO A 106 19.82 10.33 8.11
CA PRO A 106 19.78 10.46 6.67
C PRO A 106 21.11 9.99 6.04
N LEU A 107 21.03 9.16 4.99
CA LEU A 107 22.21 8.60 4.33
C LEU A 107 23.02 9.60 3.48
N SER A 108 22.46 10.76 3.14
CA SER A 108 23.14 11.74 2.27
C SER A 108 22.61 13.16 2.49
N THR A 109 23.48 14.15 2.30
CA THR A 109 23.10 15.55 2.13
C THR A 109 22.29 15.69 0.84
N PRO A 110 21.17 16.43 0.84
CA PRO A 110 20.38 16.62 -0.38
C PRO A 110 21.25 17.25 -1.48
N PRO A 111 21.09 16.83 -2.75
CA PRO A 111 21.83 17.43 -3.85
C PRO A 111 21.53 18.93 -3.93
N THR A 112 22.55 19.73 -4.27
CA THR A 112 22.38 21.16 -4.53
C THR A 112 21.36 21.35 -5.64
N ALA A 113 20.31 22.13 -5.34
CA ALA A 113 19.26 22.47 -6.28
C ALA A 113 19.84 23.12 -7.56
N ALA A 114 19.89 22.38 -8.66
CA ALA A 114 19.99 22.97 -9.98
C ALA A 114 18.63 23.60 -10.34
N THR A 115 18.62 24.64 -11.17
CA THR A 115 17.39 25.15 -11.79
C THR A 115 16.72 24.01 -12.57
N LEU A 116 15.48 23.70 -12.23
CA LEU A 116 14.75 22.55 -12.76
C LEU A 116 13.88 22.91 -13.96
N ASP A 117 13.80 21.96 -14.88
CA ASP A 117 12.80 21.87 -15.95
C ASP A 117 11.95 20.60 -15.81
N ASP A 118 10.87 20.47 -16.59
CA ASP A 118 9.98 19.30 -16.55
C ASP A 118 10.71 17.96 -16.81
N SER A 119 11.79 17.99 -17.60
CA SER A 119 12.60 16.81 -17.95
C SER A 119 13.33 16.26 -16.72
N SER A 120 13.95 17.16 -15.94
CA SER A 120 14.66 16.79 -14.71
C SER A 120 13.74 16.22 -13.63
N LEU A 121 12.51 16.75 -13.48
CA LEU A 121 11.50 16.17 -12.60
C LEU A 121 11.06 14.78 -13.07
N GLY A 122 10.80 14.62 -14.37
CA GLY A 122 10.43 13.33 -14.95
C GLY A 122 11.49 12.25 -14.71
N ALA A 123 12.77 12.58 -14.90
CA ALA A 123 13.88 11.67 -14.64
C ALA A 123 13.99 11.30 -13.15
N GLN A 124 13.79 12.27 -12.25
CA GLN A 124 13.81 12.02 -10.80
C GLN A 124 12.64 11.14 -10.35
N VAL A 125 11.44 11.35 -10.92
CA VAL A 125 10.27 10.49 -10.68
C VAL A 125 10.54 9.05 -11.13
N ASP A 126 11.13 8.87 -12.32
CA ASP A 126 11.47 7.54 -12.85
C ASP A 126 12.50 6.83 -11.96
N ALA A 127 13.56 7.53 -11.55
CA ALA A 127 14.59 7.00 -10.65
C ALA A 127 14.02 6.61 -9.29
N THR A 128 13.16 7.46 -8.71
CA THR A 128 12.52 7.20 -7.41
C THR A 128 11.55 6.03 -7.48
N THR A 129 10.74 5.96 -8.53
CA THR A 129 9.82 4.84 -8.79
C THR A 129 10.59 3.52 -8.92
N ALA A 130 11.71 3.53 -9.65
CA ALA A 130 12.55 2.35 -9.83
C ALA A 130 13.18 1.88 -8.50
N ALA A 131 13.70 2.81 -7.67
CA ALA A 131 14.28 2.49 -6.37
C ALA A 131 13.23 1.88 -5.42
N LEU A 132 12.03 2.47 -5.34
CA LEU A 132 10.92 1.95 -4.52
C LEU A 132 10.46 0.56 -5.01
N ASN A 133 10.33 0.37 -6.32
CA ASN A 133 9.92 -0.92 -6.88
C ASN A 133 10.99 -2.01 -6.68
N ALA A 134 12.27 -1.67 -6.79
CA ALA A 134 13.39 -2.58 -6.52
C ALA A 134 13.43 -2.99 -5.04
N ALA A 135 13.28 -2.03 -4.13
CA ALA A 135 13.17 -2.32 -2.70
C ALA A 135 11.98 -3.24 -2.41
N GLY A 136 10.81 -2.97 -3.00
CA GLY A 136 9.62 -3.81 -2.85
C GLY A 136 9.79 -5.22 -3.43
N ALA A 137 10.55 -5.37 -4.51
CA ALA A 137 10.84 -6.68 -5.10
C ALA A 137 11.72 -7.57 -4.21
N ALA A 138 12.55 -6.96 -3.37
CA ALA A 138 13.42 -7.66 -2.43
C ALA A 138 12.73 -8.02 -1.10
N GLN A 139 11.49 -7.56 -0.86
CA GLN A 139 10.78 -7.84 0.38
C GLN A 139 10.05 -9.20 0.35
N ASP A 140 10.33 -10.02 1.35
CA ASP A 140 9.60 -11.26 1.60
C ASP A 140 8.26 -11.01 2.31
N GLY A 141 8.17 -9.94 3.11
CA GLY A 141 6.96 -9.57 3.84
C GLY A 141 5.87 -8.95 2.94
N SER A 142 4.64 -9.48 3.02
CA SER A 142 3.48 -9.02 2.23
C SER A 142 3.24 -7.52 2.34
N ASP A 143 3.33 -7.00 3.57
CA ASP A 143 2.91 -5.64 3.90
C ASP A 143 3.98 -4.61 3.57
N LEU A 144 5.26 -4.95 3.78
CA LEU A 144 6.40 -4.14 3.35
C LEU A 144 6.50 -4.08 1.82
N ARG A 145 6.23 -5.19 1.15
CA ARG A 145 6.14 -5.22 -0.31
C ARG A 145 5.02 -4.30 -0.81
N LEU A 146 3.84 -4.34 -0.18
CA LEU A 146 2.74 -3.43 -0.53
C LEU A 146 3.08 -1.97 -0.21
N LEU A 147 3.72 -1.68 0.92
CA LEU A 147 4.16 -0.32 1.30
C LEU A 147 5.01 0.29 0.18
N LEU A 148 6.03 -0.44 -0.28
CA LEU A 148 6.97 0.02 -1.29
C LEU A 148 6.33 0.09 -2.68
N ALA A 149 5.47 -0.87 -3.03
CA ALA A 149 4.70 -0.83 -4.28
C ALA A 149 3.70 0.35 -4.32
N SER A 150 3.07 0.64 -3.18
CA SER A 150 2.14 1.75 -3.00
C SER A 150 2.86 3.09 -3.16
N ALA A 151 4.00 3.26 -2.49
CA ALA A 151 4.85 4.44 -2.65
C ALA A 151 5.31 4.58 -4.12
N ALA A 152 5.80 3.52 -4.76
CA ALA A 152 6.21 3.55 -6.17
C ALA A 152 5.06 3.99 -7.10
N THR A 153 3.84 3.50 -6.82
CA THR A 153 2.63 3.84 -7.59
C THR A 153 2.26 5.30 -7.43
N ALA A 154 2.28 5.83 -6.20
CA ALA A 154 2.04 7.24 -5.92
C ALA A 154 3.13 8.15 -6.52
N THR A 155 4.41 7.72 -6.47
CA THR A 155 5.53 8.45 -7.08
C THR A 155 5.40 8.50 -8.59
N LEU A 156 5.08 7.38 -9.26
CA LEU A 156 4.89 7.35 -10.71
C LEU A 156 3.83 8.35 -11.18
N ALA A 157 2.77 8.55 -10.38
CA ALA A 157 1.72 9.52 -10.68
C ALA A 157 2.26 10.96 -10.78
N LEU A 158 3.35 11.30 -10.08
CA LEU A 158 3.93 12.63 -10.13
C LEU A 158 4.50 12.99 -11.52
N LYS A 159 4.70 12.01 -12.40
CA LYS A 159 5.15 12.22 -13.78
C LYS A 159 4.17 13.03 -14.62
N ARG A 160 2.88 13.05 -14.26
CA ARG A 160 1.84 13.81 -14.95
C ARG A 160 1.06 14.63 -13.92
N PRO A 161 1.24 15.95 -13.86
CA PRO A 161 0.59 16.79 -12.87
C PRO A 161 -0.88 17.11 -13.24
N VAL A 162 -1.69 16.09 -13.54
CA VAL A 162 -3.10 16.25 -13.92
C VAL A 162 -3.98 16.53 -12.70
N ALA A 163 -3.65 15.90 -11.57
CA ALA A 163 -4.31 16.09 -10.29
C ALA A 163 -3.26 16.10 -9.17
N ALA A 164 -3.48 16.95 -8.16
CA ALA A 164 -2.63 17.00 -6.98
C ALA A 164 -2.81 15.72 -6.14
N PRO A 165 -1.73 15.11 -5.63
CA PRO A 165 -1.83 14.03 -4.65
C PRO A 165 -2.66 14.42 -3.43
N ILE A 166 -3.29 13.44 -2.80
CA ILE A 166 -4.09 13.64 -1.58
C ILE A 166 -3.66 12.67 -0.49
N ALA A 167 -3.88 12.99 0.78
CA ALA A 167 -3.52 12.09 1.89
C ALA A 167 -4.19 10.70 1.78
N GLY A 168 -5.44 10.66 1.30
CA GLY A 168 -6.26 9.46 1.24
C GLY A 168 -6.88 9.10 2.60
N GLU A 169 -7.67 8.02 2.61
CA GLU A 169 -8.43 7.58 3.78
C GLU A 169 -7.71 6.49 4.60
N ALA A 170 -6.63 5.93 4.06
CA ALA A 170 -5.90 4.82 4.67
C ALA A 170 -4.38 5.05 4.62
N ALA A 171 -3.71 4.52 5.62
CA ALA A 171 -2.25 4.53 5.75
C ALA A 171 -1.72 3.10 5.90
N PRO A 172 -0.43 2.87 5.59
CA PRO A 172 0.22 1.58 5.75
C PRO A 172 0.12 1.08 7.19
N ARG A 173 -0.26 -0.20 7.32
CA ARG A 173 -0.43 -0.91 8.59
C ARG A 173 -0.20 -2.39 8.36
N ARG A 174 0.02 -3.15 9.44
CA ARG A 174 0.06 -4.62 9.31
C ARG A 174 -1.30 -5.15 8.88
N MET A 175 -1.31 -6.05 7.91
CA MET A 175 -2.51 -6.69 7.38
C MET A 175 -2.54 -8.16 7.77
N GLN A 176 -3.74 -8.75 7.68
CA GLN A 176 -3.82 -10.20 7.74
C GLN A 176 -3.19 -10.79 6.48
N PRO A 177 -2.32 -11.81 6.61
CA PRO A 177 -1.79 -12.51 5.45
C PRO A 177 -2.92 -13.00 4.54
N THR A 178 -2.79 -12.75 3.25
CA THR A 178 -3.75 -13.16 2.23
C THR A 178 -3.09 -14.06 1.19
N THR A 179 -3.89 -14.74 0.38
CA THR A 179 -3.42 -15.64 -0.68
C THR A 179 -3.95 -15.19 -2.04
N ILE A 180 -3.34 -15.68 -3.12
CA ILE A 180 -3.86 -15.44 -4.48
C ILE A 180 -5.29 -15.98 -4.61
N ALA A 181 -5.58 -17.15 -4.03
CA ALA A 181 -6.91 -17.74 -4.07
C ALA A 181 -7.99 -16.85 -3.42
N ALA A 182 -7.64 -16.13 -2.34
CA ALA A 182 -8.54 -15.19 -1.68
C ALA A 182 -8.59 -13.81 -2.36
N SER A 183 -7.47 -13.33 -2.91
CA SER A 183 -7.35 -11.99 -3.49
C SER A 183 -7.82 -11.91 -4.95
N ALA A 184 -7.59 -12.94 -5.76
CA ALA A 184 -7.91 -12.92 -7.19
C ALA A 184 -9.41 -12.78 -7.49
N PRO A 185 -10.35 -13.43 -6.77
CA PRO A 185 -11.78 -13.21 -6.97
C PRO A 185 -12.21 -11.76 -6.72
N ILE A 186 -11.59 -11.09 -5.74
CA ILE A 186 -11.89 -9.68 -5.41
C ILE A 186 -11.41 -8.76 -6.53
N ALA A 187 -10.17 -8.94 -7.00
CA ALA A 187 -9.64 -8.18 -8.13
C ALA A 187 -10.45 -8.41 -9.41
N LEU A 188 -10.91 -9.66 -9.64
CA LEU A 188 -11.81 -9.99 -10.75
C LEU A 188 -13.17 -9.29 -10.62
N GLY A 189 -13.72 -9.22 -9.40
CA GLY A 189 -14.94 -8.45 -9.10
C GLY A 189 -14.80 -6.98 -9.49
N HIS A 190 -13.69 -6.34 -9.13
CA HIS A 190 -13.41 -4.96 -9.54
C HIS A 190 -13.26 -4.81 -11.06
N ALA A 191 -12.62 -5.77 -11.74
CA ALA A 191 -12.53 -5.76 -13.19
C ALA A 191 -13.90 -5.90 -13.88
N TRP A 192 -14.81 -6.72 -13.34
CA TRP A 192 -16.18 -6.82 -13.83
C TRP A 192 -16.98 -5.54 -13.61
N ALA A 193 -16.91 -4.96 -12.42
CA ALA A 193 -17.57 -3.70 -12.09
C ALA A 193 -17.07 -2.56 -13.01
N LEU A 194 -15.76 -2.52 -13.29
CA LEU A 194 -15.17 -1.55 -14.20
C LEU A 194 -15.63 -1.74 -15.66
N ILE A 195 -15.70 -2.98 -16.15
CA ILE A 195 -16.26 -3.28 -17.48
C ILE A 195 -17.73 -2.81 -17.57
N TYR A 196 -18.52 -3.14 -16.55
CA TYR A 196 -19.92 -2.72 -16.47
C TYR A 196 -20.06 -1.19 -16.48
N GLY A 197 -19.28 -0.49 -15.64
CA GLY A 197 -19.26 0.96 -15.61
C GLY A 197 -18.84 1.59 -16.95
N TYR A 198 -17.84 1.04 -17.64
CA TYR A 198 -17.46 1.47 -18.98
C TYR A 198 -18.59 1.29 -20.00
N ASP A 199 -19.21 0.12 -20.05
CA ASP A 199 -20.33 -0.14 -20.97
C ASP A 199 -21.51 0.82 -20.72
N VAL A 200 -21.86 1.07 -19.44
CA VAL A 200 -22.89 2.04 -19.05
C VAL A 200 -22.53 3.46 -19.48
N GLY A 201 -21.32 3.93 -19.15
CA GLY A 201 -20.87 5.27 -19.48
C GLY A 201 -20.79 5.51 -20.99
N ILE A 202 -20.20 4.60 -21.75
CA ILE A 202 -20.08 4.69 -23.22
C ILE A 202 -21.47 4.75 -23.87
N GLY A 203 -22.43 4.00 -23.35
CA GLY A 203 -23.81 4.01 -23.83
C GLY A 203 -24.53 5.35 -23.62
N ARG A 204 -24.12 6.12 -22.61
CA ARG A 204 -24.75 7.40 -22.22
C ARG A 204 -24.01 8.63 -22.74
N LEU A 205 -22.75 8.50 -23.14
CA LEU A 205 -21.97 9.62 -23.67
C LEU A 205 -22.41 10.03 -25.09
N PRO A 206 -22.45 11.35 -25.39
CA PRO A 206 -22.65 11.84 -26.74
C PRO A 206 -21.65 11.22 -27.73
N ARG A 207 -22.08 10.96 -28.97
CA ARG A 207 -21.22 10.28 -29.98
C ARG A 207 -19.90 10.98 -30.26
N LYS A 208 -19.86 12.30 -30.16
CA LYS A 208 -18.67 13.14 -30.43
C LYS A 208 -17.88 13.47 -29.17
N ASP A 209 -18.30 12.98 -28.00
CA ASP A 209 -17.60 13.24 -26.75
C ASP A 209 -16.25 12.49 -26.74
N PRO A 210 -15.12 13.16 -26.46
CA PRO A 210 -13.80 12.52 -26.44
C PRO A 210 -13.67 11.45 -25.36
N LEU A 211 -14.46 11.52 -24.28
CA LEU A 211 -14.49 10.51 -23.22
C LEU A 211 -15.00 9.16 -23.75
N ARG A 212 -15.80 9.17 -24.83
CA ARG A 212 -16.34 7.95 -25.44
C ARG A 212 -15.25 7.11 -26.11
N SER A 213 -14.33 7.73 -26.85
CA SER A 213 -13.20 7.02 -27.46
C SER A 213 -12.24 6.52 -26.39
N LEU A 214 -11.91 7.38 -25.41
CA LEU A 214 -11.09 7.00 -24.25
C LEU A 214 -11.65 5.77 -23.53
N GLY A 215 -12.96 5.77 -23.25
CA GLY A 215 -13.62 4.64 -22.60
C GLY A 215 -13.62 3.38 -23.45
N THR A 216 -13.79 3.49 -24.77
CA THR A 216 -13.81 2.34 -25.70
C THR A 216 -12.44 1.65 -25.77
N ASP A 217 -11.37 2.43 -25.89
CA ASP A 217 -10.00 1.92 -25.92
C ASP A 217 -9.65 1.23 -24.60
N ARG A 218 -10.03 1.87 -23.49
CA ARG A 218 -9.77 1.36 -22.15
C ARG A 218 -10.56 0.10 -21.84
N LEU A 219 -11.84 0.02 -22.22
CA LEU A 219 -12.70 -1.16 -22.04
C LEU A 219 -12.07 -2.43 -22.64
N SER A 220 -11.43 -2.31 -23.81
CA SER A 220 -10.74 -3.44 -24.44
C SER A 220 -9.55 -3.93 -23.61
N ALA A 221 -8.80 -3.01 -23.00
CA ALA A 221 -7.71 -3.36 -22.09
C ALA A 221 -8.22 -4.02 -20.81
N VAL A 222 -9.30 -3.52 -20.21
CA VAL A 222 -9.89 -4.10 -18.99
C VAL A 222 -10.44 -5.51 -19.27
N LYS A 223 -11.06 -5.74 -20.43
CA LYS A 223 -11.51 -7.09 -20.83
C LYS A 223 -10.36 -8.10 -20.92
N ARG A 224 -9.17 -7.67 -21.36
CA ARG A 224 -7.95 -8.52 -21.33
C ARG A 224 -7.52 -8.80 -19.89
N ARG A 225 -7.48 -7.78 -19.03
CA ARG A 225 -7.14 -7.94 -17.60
C ARG A 225 -8.09 -8.88 -16.86
N ARG A 226 -9.40 -8.78 -17.12
CA ARG A 226 -10.40 -9.73 -16.59
C ARG A 226 -10.07 -11.17 -16.99
N ASN A 227 -9.68 -11.40 -18.24
CA ASN A 227 -9.34 -12.75 -18.70
C ASN A 227 -8.06 -13.28 -18.03
N GLU A 228 -7.05 -12.42 -17.83
CA GLU A 228 -5.84 -12.74 -17.07
C GLU A 228 -6.20 -13.14 -15.62
N LEU A 229 -6.99 -12.32 -14.92
CA LEU A 229 -7.43 -12.58 -13.55
C LEU A 229 -8.26 -13.86 -13.43
N ARG A 230 -9.15 -14.12 -14.39
CA ARG A 230 -9.92 -15.36 -14.44
C ARG A 230 -9.01 -16.59 -14.62
N GLY A 231 -7.91 -16.45 -15.36
CA GLY A 231 -6.91 -17.51 -15.55
C GLY A 231 -6.16 -17.90 -14.27
N LEU A 232 -6.20 -17.07 -13.21
CA LEU A 232 -5.63 -17.39 -11.91
C LEU A 232 -6.53 -18.29 -11.05
N LEU A 233 -7.81 -18.34 -11.37
CA LEU A 233 -8.79 -19.08 -10.58
C LEU A 233 -8.79 -20.55 -10.99
N THR A 234 -8.71 -21.43 -10.00
CA THR A 234 -8.84 -22.88 -10.18
C THR A 234 -10.20 -23.34 -9.68
N GLY A 235 -10.83 -24.28 -10.38
CA GLY A 235 -12.17 -24.76 -10.05
C GLY A 235 -13.29 -24.00 -10.75
N GLU A 236 -14.48 -24.00 -10.15
CA GLU A 236 -15.66 -23.34 -10.72
C GLU A 236 -15.46 -21.82 -10.74
N PRO A 237 -15.57 -21.17 -11.91
CA PRO A 237 -15.40 -19.72 -11.99
C PRO A 237 -16.51 -19.03 -11.19
N PRO A 238 -16.19 -17.98 -10.41
CA PRO A 238 -17.20 -17.23 -9.69
C PRO A 238 -18.26 -16.71 -10.67
N ALA A 239 -19.53 -16.77 -10.26
CA ALA A 239 -20.62 -16.23 -11.05
C ALA A 239 -20.45 -14.70 -11.16
N GLN A 240 -20.51 -14.17 -12.38
CA GLN A 240 -20.52 -12.73 -12.60
C GLN A 240 -21.91 -12.17 -12.27
N PRO A 241 -22.04 -11.17 -11.39
CA PRO A 241 -23.30 -10.47 -11.16
C PRO A 241 -23.87 -9.87 -12.45
N ALA A 242 -25.20 -9.89 -12.59
CA ALA A 242 -25.89 -9.31 -13.74
C ALA A 242 -25.80 -7.77 -13.80
N ALA A 243 -25.65 -7.14 -12.64
CA ALA A 243 -25.49 -5.70 -12.50
C ALA A 243 -24.58 -5.39 -11.29
N PHE A 244 -24.00 -4.20 -11.31
CA PHE A 244 -23.21 -3.66 -10.22
C PHE A 244 -23.78 -2.32 -9.80
N GLU A 245 -23.69 -2.02 -8.50
CA GLU A 245 -23.93 -0.66 -8.01
C GLU A 245 -22.85 0.26 -8.57
N LEU A 246 -23.27 1.38 -9.15
CA LEU A 246 -22.37 2.35 -9.75
C LEU A 246 -21.96 3.38 -8.68
N PRO A 247 -20.68 3.80 -8.63
CA PRO A 247 -20.20 4.74 -7.62
C PRO A 247 -20.82 6.14 -7.75
N THR A 248 -21.39 6.46 -8.92
CA THR A 248 -22.09 7.71 -9.20
C THR A 248 -23.35 7.41 -10.02
N ALA A 249 -24.20 8.43 -10.23
CA ALA A 249 -25.38 8.29 -11.08
C ALA A 249 -25.04 7.99 -12.56
N MET A 250 -23.84 8.38 -13.02
CA MET A 250 -23.33 8.19 -14.38
C MET A 250 -24.32 8.66 -15.47
N ASN A 251 -25.01 9.77 -15.25
CA ASN A 251 -26.02 10.34 -16.15
C ASN A 251 -25.57 11.64 -16.84
N THR A 252 -24.44 12.22 -16.42
CA THR A 252 -23.75 13.36 -17.06
C THR A 252 -22.33 12.96 -17.43
N VAL A 253 -21.67 13.73 -18.30
CA VAL A 253 -20.28 13.48 -18.73
C VAL A 253 -19.33 13.49 -17.52
N GLU A 254 -19.51 14.45 -16.63
CA GLU A 254 -18.72 14.64 -15.41
C GLU A 254 -18.93 13.47 -14.45
N SER A 255 -20.20 13.10 -14.19
CA SER A 255 -20.53 11.98 -13.31
C SER A 255 -20.03 10.64 -13.86
N ILE A 256 -20.02 10.46 -15.19
CA ILE A 256 -19.44 9.28 -15.85
C ILE A 256 -17.92 9.24 -15.65
N ARG A 257 -17.23 10.36 -15.87
CA ARG A 257 -15.77 10.47 -15.69
C ARG A 257 -15.37 10.15 -14.25
N GLU A 258 -16.05 10.76 -13.29
CA GLU A 258 -15.85 10.50 -11.86
C GLU A 258 -16.12 9.04 -11.51
N GLY A 259 -17.23 8.48 -11.99
CA GLY A 259 -17.58 7.08 -11.74
C GLY A 259 -16.55 6.11 -12.30
N TRP A 260 -16.04 6.36 -13.51
CA TRP A 260 -14.93 5.57 -14.07
C TRP A 260 -13.66 5.72 -13.25
N ALA A 261 -13.36 6.91 -12.73
CA ALA A 261 -12.16 7.13 -11.95
C ALA A 261 -12.18 6.34 -10.63
N VAL A 262 -13.33 6.28 -9.96
CA VAL A 262 -13.52 5.43 -8.76
C VAL A 262 -13.34 3.95 -9.11
N LEU A 263 -13.93 3.49 -10.22
CA LEU A 263 -13.80 2.08 -10.64
C LEU A 263 -12.36 1.70 -11.02
N GLU A 264 -11.61 2.60 -11.66
CA GLU A 264 -10.19 2.39 -11.99
C GLU A 264 -9.31 2.37 -10.73
N GLN A 265 -9.64 3.17 -9.70
CA GLN A 265 -8.99 3.09 -8.39
C GLN A 265 -9.33 1.78 -7.66
N ASN A 266 -10.57 1.30 -7.74
CA ASN A 266 -10.95 0.01 -7.18
C ASN A 266 -10.19 -1.16 -7.82
N LEU A 267 -9.96 -1.12 -9.14
CA LEU A 267 -9.11 -2.11 -9.80
C LEU A 267 -7.64 -2.01 -9.35
N LEU A 268 -7.13 -0.80 -9.11
CA LEU A 268 -5.81 -0.57 -8.52
C LEU A 268 -5.71 -1.24 -7.13
N ASN A 269 -6.71 -1.04 -6.28
CA ASN A 269 -6.80 -1.69 -4.97
C ASN A 269 -6.88 -3.22 -5.10
N GLY A 270 -7.58 -3.74 -6.12
CA GLY A 270 -7.55 -5.16 -6.47
C GLY A 270 -6.14 -5.69 -6.75
N TYR A 271 -5.31 -4.96 -7.51
CA TYR A 271 -3.91 -5.34 -7.73
C TYR A 271 -3.06 -5.20 -6.47
N ALA A 272 -3.30 -4.20 -5.63
CA ALA A 272 -2.60 -4.06 -4.35
C ALA A 272 -2.80 -5.28 -3.44
N ARG A 273 -4.01 -5.86 -3.42
CA ARG A 273 -4.28 -7.13 -2.72
C ARG A 273 -3.49 -8.31 -3.30
N LEU A 274 -3.25 -8.33 -4.61
CA LEU A 274 -2.42 -9.34 -5.27
C LEU A 274 -0.93 -9.13 -4.99
N VAL A 275 -0.47 -7.87 -4.93
CA VAL A 275 0.89 -7.53 -4.47
C VAL A 275 1.10 -8.01 -3.04
N SER A 276 0.14 -7.85 -2.14
CA SER A 276 0.25 -8.39 -0.78
C SER A 276 0.25 -9.93 -0.76
N ALA A 277 -0.55 -10.58 -1.61
CA ALA A 277 -0.69 -12.03 -1.66
C ALA A 277 0.50 -12.81 -2.23
N ASP A 278 1.26 -12.24 -3.16
CA ASP A 278 2.28 -12.96 -3.95
C ASP A 278 3.43 -12.03 -4.36
N SER A 279 4.66 -12.56 -4.34
CA SER A 279 5.88 -11.84 -4.71
C SER A 279 6.07 -11.66 -6.21
N ASN A 280 5.27 -12.34 -7.05
CA ASN A 280 5.36 -12.28 -8.49
C ASN A 280 5.38 -10.83 -9.01
N PRO A 281 6.43 -10.42 -9.75
CA PRO A 281 6.61 -9.05 -10.18
C PRO A 281 5.46 -8.52 -11.05
N ILE A 282 4.67 -9.40 -11.68
CA ILE A 282 3.55 -8.99 -12.51
C ILE A 282 2.52 -8.17 -11.73
N TRP A 283 2.29 -8.44 -10.43
CA TRP A 283 1.28 -7.71 -9.66
C TRP A 283 1.70 -6.28 -9.38
N ARG A 284 2.98 -6.04 -9.06
CA ARG A 284 3.53 -4.69 -8.91
C ARG A 284 3.46 -3.94 -10.25
N GLN A 285 3.81 -4.60 -11.35
CA GLN A 285 3.69 -4.00 -12.68
C GLN A 285 2.23 -3.64 -13.03
N ARG A 286 1.27 -4.52 -12.72
CA ARG A 286 -0.16 -4.25 -12.97
C ARG A 286 -0.69 -3.09 -12.14
N MET A 287 -0.22 -2.94 -10.91
CA MET A 287 -0.53 -1.79 -10.06
C MET A 287 0.05 -0.49 -10.65
N LEU A 288 1.29 -0.49 -11.15
CA LEU A 288 1.91 0.65 -11.82
C LEU A 288 1.21 1.01 -13.15
N ASP A 289 0.87 0.01 -13.98
CA ASP A 289 0.16 0.19 -15.26
C ASP A 289 -1.20 0.90 -15.07
N GLN A 290 -1.77 0.82 -13.87
CA GLN A 290 -3.07 1.35 -13.53
C GLN A 290 -3.07 2.88 -13.31
N VAL A 291 -1.91 3.47 -12.97
CA VAL A 291 -1.73 4.91 -12.73
C VAL A 291 -2.20 5.73 -13.92
N GLY A 292 -1.76 5.36 -15.14
CA GLY A 292 -2.10 6.09 -16.35
C GLY A 292 -3.61 6.13 -16.63
N ALA A 293 -4.35 5.08 -16.24
CA ALA A 293 -5.80 5.02 -16.43
C ALA A 293 -6.55 5.93 -15.45
N VAL A 294 -6.14 5.96 -14.18
CA VAL A 294 -6.72 6.86 -13.17
C VAL A 294 -6.47 8.32 -13.55
N GLN A 295 -5.23 8.64 -13.96
CA GLN A 295 -4.86 10.00 -14.35
C GLN A 295 -5.50 10.48 -15.65
N ALA A 296 -5.76 9.58 -16.60
CA ALA A 296 -6.48 9.93 -17.84
C ALA A 296 -7.91 10.44 -17.57
N LEU A 297 -8.47 10.12 -16.40
CA LEU A 297 -9.78 10.58 -15.94
C LEU A 297 -9.68 11.82 -15.03
N GLY A 298 -8.48 12.31 -14.75
CA GLY A 298 -8.23 13.50 -13.92
C GLY A 298 -8.38 13.28 -12.42
N ALA A 299 -8.42 12.02 -11.96
CA ALA A 299 -8.52 11.74 -10.53
C ALA A 299 -7.17 11.79 -9.82
N PRO A 300 -7.14 12.29 -8.57
CA PRO A 300 -5.96 12.23 -7.72
C PRO A 300 -5.69 10.79 -7.29
N LEU A 301 -4.43 10.47 -7.02
CA LEU A 301 -4.05 9.27 -6.29
C LEU A 301 -3.74 9.64 -4.84
N PRO A 302 -4.10 8.80 -3.86
CA PRO A 302 -3.73 9.02 -2.49
C PRO A 302 -2.22 8.82 -2.29
N HIS A 303 -1.66 9.31 -1.17
CA HIS A 303 -0.26 9.07 -0.82
C HIS A 303 0.05 7.57 -0.71
N TRP A 304 -0.97 6.76 -0.39
CA TRP A 304 -0.87 5.32 -0.20
C TRP A 304 -1.94 4.55 -1.00
N PRO A 305 -1.82 4.47 -2.35
CA PRO A 305 -2.75 3.70 -3.18
C PRO A 305 -2.72 2.21 -2.80
N GLY A 306 -3.87 1.56 -2.80
CA GLY A 306 -3.95 0.12 -2.47
C GLY A 306 -4.15 -0.22 -0.99
N TRP A 307 -4.19 0.78 -0.10
CA TRP A 307 -4.40 0.58 1.34
C TRP A 307 -5.84 0.75 1.81
N VAL A 308 -6.74 1.16 0.90
CA VAL A 308 -8.19 1.19 1.15
C VAL A 308 -8.71 -0.25 1.00
N ALA A 309 -9.35 -0.75 2.06
CA ALA A 309 -9.84 -2.13 2.16
C ALA A 309 -11.32 -2.22 1.80
#